data_AF-A0A8C4PW59-F1
#
_entry.id   AF-A0A8C4PW59-F1
#
_cell.length_a   1.000
_cell.length_b   1.000
_cell.length_c   1.000
_cell.angle_alpha   90.00
_cell.angle_beta   90.00
_cell.angle_gamma   90.00
#
_symmetry.space_group_name_H-M   'P 1'
#
loop_
_entity.id
_entity.type
_entity.pdbx_description
1 polymer ?
#
loop_
_entity_poly.entity_id
_entity_poly.type
_entity_poly.pdbx_seq_one_letter_code
_entity_poly.pdbx_strand_id
1 'polypeptide(L)' 'MEITRRNFKDSLDVIYQAIDEAEFLAIDGEFTGISDGPTMGKLSNGLDMPAERYAKLRQVKTICTCTHTKCNWCKS' A
#
# COMPACT_ATOMS: atom_id res chain seq x y z
N MET A 1 11.14 -12.74 8.15
CA MET A 1 12.38 -12.11 7.68
C MET A 1 12.09 -10.63 7.50
N GLU A 2 12.78 -9.74 8.21
CA GLU A 2 12.58 -8.29 8.01
C GLU A 2 13.53 -7.81 6.91
N ILE A 3 12.95 -7.40 5.78
CA ILE A 3 13.71 -6.89 4.63
C ILE A 3 13.72 -5.36 4.70
N THR A 4 14.91 -4.81 4.83
CA THR A 4 15.18 -3.37 4.85
C THR A 4 16.19 -3.02 3.75
N ARG A 5 16.44 -1.73 3.54
CA ARG A 5 17.43 -1.27 2.55
C ARG A 5 18.82 -1.91 2.75
N ARG A 6 19.20 -2.26 3.98
CA ARG A 6 20.56 -2.76 4.29
C ARG A 6 20.79 -4.21 3.87
N ASN A 7 19.74 -5.04 3.91
CA ASN A 7 19.84 -6.49 3.68
C ASN A 7 19.05 -6.95 2.44
N PHE A 8 18.44 -6.03 1.70
CA PHE A 8 17.64 -6.34 0.51
C PHE A 8 18.43 -7.17 -0.50
N LYS A 9 19.65 -6.73 -0.87
CA LYS A 9 20.45 -7.41 -1.90
C LYS A 9 20.82 -8.83 -1.50
N ASP A 10 21.23 -9.02 -0.24
CA ASP A 10 21.69 -10.32 0.26
C ASP A 10 20.53 -11.30 0.45
N SER A 11 19.30 -10.80 0.60
CA SER A 11 18.10 -11.62 0.78
C SER A 11 17.37 -11.93 -0.54
N LEU A 12 17.77 -11.32 -1.66
CA LEU A 12 17.07 -11.45 -2.95
C LEU A 12 17.00 -12.90 -3.43
N ASP A 13 18.10 -13.65 -3.33
CA ASP A 13 18.16 -15.03 -3.82
C ASP A 13 17.17 -15.92 -3.06
N VAL A 14 17.03 -15.72 -1.75
CA VAL A 14 16.06 -16.44 -0.92
C VAL A 14 14.62 -16.05 -1.28
N ILE A 15 14.38 -14.77 -1.59
CA ILE A 15 13.06 -14.29 -2.01
C ILE A 15 12.68 -14.88 -3.38
N TYR A 16 13.61 -14.91 -4.34
CA TYR A 16 13.35 -15.50 -5.66
C TYR A 16 13.03 -16.99 -5.55
N GLN A 17 13.84 -17.74 -4.80
CA GLN A 17 13.58 -19.16 -4.58
C GLN A 17 12.20 -19.38 -3.93
N ALA A 18 11.86 -18.60 -2.91
CA ALA A 18 10.57 -18.70 -2.24
C ALA A 18 9.38 -18.37 -3.16
N ILE A 19 9.56 -17.46 -4.12
CA ILE A 19 8.54 -17.14 -5.13
C ILE A 19 8.39 -18.29 -6.14
N ASP A 20 9.50 -18.85 -6.62
CA ASP A 20 9.49 -19.93 -7.62
C ASP A 20 8.90 -21.23 -7.06
N GLU A 21 9.11 -21.51 -5.77
CA GLU A 21 8.60 -22.71 -5.09
C GLU A 21 7.15 -22.57 -4.60
N ALA A 22 6.60 -21.35 -4.54
CA ALA A 22 5.27 -21.11 -4.00
C ALA A 22 4.15 -21.42 -5.01
N GLU A 23 3.11 -22.11 -4.55
CA GLU A 23 1.89 -22.33 -5.33
C GLU A 23 0.99 -21.07 -5.39
N PHE A 24 1.02 -20.26 -4.33
CA PHE A 24 0.27 -19.00 -4.24
C PHE A 24 1.02 -17.96 -3.41
N LEU A 25 0.70 -16.69 -3.65
CA LEU A 25 1.25 -15.56 -2.90
C LEU A 25 0.12 -14.79 -2.22
N ALA A 26 0.30 -14.51 -0.93
CA ALA A 26 -0.56 -13.61 -0.17
C ALA A 26 0.24 -12.34 0.19
N ILE A 27 -0.33 -11.17 -0.09
CA ILE A 27 0.32 -9.88 0.12
C ILE A 27 -0.61 -9.00 0.94
N ASP A 28 -0.05 -8.34 1.95
CA ASP A 28 -0.70 -7.29 2.70
C ASP A 28 0.23 -6.07 2.79
N GLY A 29 -0.34 -4.88 2.82
CA GLY A 29 0.40 -3.63 2.68
C GLY A 29 -0.04 -2.59 3.68
N GLU A 30 0.93 -2.02 4.40
CA GLU A 30 0.69 -0.95 5.36
C GLU A 30 0.87 0.42 4.68
N PHE A 31 -0.12 1.29 4.84
CA PHE A 31 -0.13 2.65 4.29
C PHE A 31 -0.05 3.68 5.41
N THR A 32 0.62 4.80 5.15
CA THR A 32 0.76 5.91 6.12
C THR A 32 -0.56 6.58 6.48
N GLY A 33 -1.60 6.37 5.68
CA GLY A 33 -2.97 6.76 5.93
C GLY A 33 -3.88 6.27 4.79
N ILE A 34 -5.19 6.33 5.00
CA ILE A 34 -6.21 6.08 3.95
C ILE A 34 -7.04 7.36 3.70
N SER A 35 -6.80 8.43 4.48
CA SER A 35 -7.68 9.60 4.53
C SER A 35 -6.95 10.90 4.87
N ASP A 36 -7.10 11.92 4.03
CA ASP A 36 -7.03 13.32 4.43
C ASP A 36 -8.46 13.83 4.70
N GLY A 37 -8.80 14.03 5.97
CA GLY A 37 -9.94 14.87 6.38
C GLY A 37 -11.33 14.49 5.81
N PRO A 38 -12.28 15.45 5.71
CA PRO A 38 -13.75 15.27 5.80
C PRO A 38 -14.43 14.49 4.66
N THR A 39 -13.64 13.83 3.81
CA THR A 39 -14.05 13.16 2.58
C THR A 39 -14.69 11.78 2.82
N MET A 40 -14.75 11.30 4.07
CA MET A 40 -15.39 10.04 4.46
C MET A 40 -16.86 9.95 4.02
N GLY A 41 -17.60 11.06 4.00
CA GLY A 41 -19.00 11.07 3.55
C GLY A 41 -19.19 10.82 2.05
N LYS A 42 -18.14 10.95 1.22
CA LYS A 42 -18.21 10.74 -0.24
C LYS A 42 -17.57 9.44 -0.72
N LEU A 43 -16.71 8.82 0.09
CA LEU A 43 -16.01 7.56 -0.22
C LEU A 43 -16.82 6.32 0.23
N SER A 44 -17.71 6.48 1.21
CA SER A 44 -18.55 5.42 1.79
C SER A 44 -19.98 5.40 1.23
N ASN A 45 -20.25 6.10 0.13
CA ASN A 45 -21.59 6.10 -0.45
C ASN A 45 -21.82 4.75 -1.13
N GLY A 46 -22.57 3.85 -0.48
CA GLY A 46 -22.87 2.49 -0.97
C GLY A 46 -23.69 2.43 -2.25
N LEU A 47 -23.92 3.57 -2.89
CA LEU A 47 -24.70 3.75 -4.12
C LEU A 47 -23.81 4.06 -5.33
N ASP A 48 -22.50 4.21 -5.16
CA ASP A 48 -21.57 4.48 -6.27
C ASP A 48 -21.47 3.27 -7.21
N MET A 49 -21.41 3.52 -8.52
CA MET A 49 -21.02 2.49 -9.49
C MET A 49 -19.55 2.10 -9.30
N PRO A 50 -19.14 0.87 -9.67
CA PRO A 50 -17.75 0.43 -9.52
C PRO A 50 -16.71 1.38 -10.15
N ALA A 51 -17.05 1.98 -11.29
CA ALA A 51 -16.20 2.95 -11.98
C ALA A 51 -16.01 4.26 -11.18
N GLU A 52 -17.07 4.74 -10.54
CA GLU A 52 -17.06 5.97 -9.73
C GLU A 52 -16.27 5.73 -8.44
N ARG A 53 -16.46 4.57 -7.80
CA ARG A 53 -15.66 4.15 -6.64
C ARG A 53 -14.17 4.07 -7.00
N TYR A 54 -13.83 3.50 -8.15
CA TYR A 54 -12.45 3.44 -8.62
C TYR A 54 -11.86 4.84 -8.88
N ALA A 55 -12.62 5.75 -9.50
CA ALA A 55 -12.20 7.12 -9.72
C ALA A 55 -11.90 7.85 -8.40
N LYS A 56 -12.77 7.71 -7.39
CA LYS A 56 -12.57 8.27 -6.04
C LYS A 56 -11.36 7.64 -5.34
N LEU A 57 -11.20 6.32 -5.40
CA LEU A 57 -10.04 5.62 -4.82
C LEU A 57 -8.72 6.03 -5.47
N ARG A 58 -8.70 6.25 -6.80
CA ARG A 58 -7.49 6.74 -7.49
C ARG A 58 -7.05 8.12 -7.01
N GLN A 59 -7.99 9.02 -6.73
CA GLN A 59 -7.67 10.35 -6.22
C GLN A 59 -7.01 10.28 -4.83
N VAL A 60 -7.49 9.38 -3.97
CA VAL A 60 -6.94 9.17 -2.61
C VAL A 60 -5.60 8.46 -2.64
N LYS A 61 -5.41 7.46 -3.52
CA LYS A 61 -4.17 6.68 -3.61
C LYS A 61 -2.92 7.51 -3.93
N THR A 62 -3.06 8.66 -4.58
CA THR A 62 -1.92 9.54 -4.90
C THR A 62 -1.30 10.19 -3.65
N ILE A 63 -2.04 10.25 -2.54
CA ILE A 63 -1.62 10.92 -1.31
C ILE A 63 -0.91 9.96 -0.34
N CYS A 64 -1.19 8.65 -0.44
CA CYS A 64 -0.75 7.66 0.54
C CYS A 64 0.43 6.83 -0.01
N THR A 65 1.55 6.84 0.71
CA THR A 65 2.72 6.00 0.39
C THR A 65 2.68 4.69 1.19
N CYS A 66 2.94 3.57 0.51
CA CYS A 66 3.09 2.26 1.15
C CYS A 66 4.48 2.22 1.80
N THR A 67 4.55 2.17 3.13
CA THR A 67 5.82 2.17 3.86
C THR A 67 5.78 1.24 5.07
N HIS A 68 6.92 0.60 5.37
CA HIS A 68 7.12 -0.11 6.64
C HIS A 68 7.51 0.86 7.79
N THR A 69 7.88 2.10 7.45
CA THR A 69 8.37 3.10 8.40
C THR A 69 7.52 4.36 8.33
N LYS A 70 7.05 4.84 9.48
CA LYS A 70 6.51 6.19 9.67
C LYS A 70 7.53 7.18 9.10
N CYS A 71 7.24 7.70 7.91
CA CYS A 71 8.10 8.65 7.23
C CYS A 71 7.86 10.02 7.87
N ASN A 72 8.84 10.53 8.63
CA ASN A 72 8.86 11.89 9.20
C ASN A 72 9.02 13.00 8.14
N TRP A 73 8.49 12.79 6.93
CA TRP A 73 8.66 13.69 5.78
C TRP A 73 7.32 14.17 5.23
N CYS A 74 6.44 14.57 6.13
CA CYS A 74 5.29 15.38 5.77
C CYS A 74 5.05 16.47 6.82
N LYS A 75 6.02 17.40 6.98
CA LYS A 75 5.78 18.81 7.35
C LYS A 75 6.95 19.65 6.84
N SER A 76 6.71 20.37 5.74
CA SER A 76 7.19 21.76 5.61
C SER A 76 6.54 22.63 6.68
#